data_AF-A0A3Q4GDU3-F1
#
_entry.id   AF-A0A3Q4GDU3-F1
#
_cell.length_a   1.000
_cell.length_b   1.000
_cell.length_c   1.000
_cell.angle_alpha   90.00
_cell.angle_beta   90.00
_cell.angle_gamma   90.00
#
_symmetry.space_group_name_H-M   'P 1'
#
loop_
_entity.id
_entity.type
_entity.pdbx_description
1 polymer ?
#
loop_
_entity_poly.entity_id
_entity_poly.type
_entity_poly.pdbx_seq_one_letter_code
_entity_poly.pdbx_strand_id
1 'polypeptide(L)'
;LQSLHCKLETLRLSGCLVTEKGCAPLASALHSNSSHLKKLELSNNNLKDPVFKLLSVGLKSPHCKMETLSHNSTKTSASNR
;
A
#
# COMPACT_ATOMS: atom_id res chain seq x y z
N LEU A 1 -26.50 2.63 14.50
CA LEU A 1 -25.79 1.68 13.62
C LEU A 1 -24.50 1.28 14.32
N GLN A 2 -24.48 0.14 15.03
CA GLN A 2 -23.23 -0.45 15.51
C GLN A 2 -22.38 -0.78 14.29
N SER A 3 -21.24 -0.11 14.13
CA SER A 3 -20.31 -0.42 13.04
C SER A 3 -19.79 -1.84 13.27
N LEU A 4 -20.15 -2.76 12.38
CA LEU A 4 -19.59 -4.11 12.34
C LEU A 4 -18.07 -3.99 12.33
N HIS A 5 -17.40 -4.75 13.19
CA HIS A 5 -15.95 -4.96 13.16
C HIS A 5 -15.53 -5.66 11.86
N CYS A 6 -15.62 -4.97 10.72
CA CYS A 6 -15.06 -5.41 9.46
C CYS A 6 -13.54 -5.35 9.58
N LYS A 7 -12.94 -6.50 9.91
CA LYS A 7 -11.50 -6.69 9.93
C LYS A 7 -11.04 -7.03 8.52
N LEU A 8 -10.71 -6.00 7.74
CA LEU A 8 -10.15 -6.21 6.42
C LEU A 8 -8.69 -6.68 6.56
N GLU A 9 -8.45 -7.98 6.34
CA GLU A 9 -7.10 -8.57 6.45
C GLU A 9 -6.31 -8.51 5.15
N THR A 10 -6.99 -8.53 4.00
CA THR A 10 -6.36 -8.49 2.68
C THR A 10 -7.07 -7.48 1.80
N LEU A 11 -6.29 -6.58 1.19
CA LEU A 11 -6.75 -5.60 0.22
C LEU A 11 -6.02 -5.84 -1.10
N ARG A 12 -6.76 -6.21 -2.14
CA ARG A 12 -6.23 -6.38 -3.51
C ARG A 12 -6.73 -5.24 -4.38
N LEU A 13 -5.80 -4.46 -4.89
CA LEU A 13 -6.02 -3.35 -5.81
C LEU A 13 -5.27 -3.61 -7.12
N SER A 14 -5.12 -4.89 -7.51
CA SER A 14 -4.37 -5.25 -8.70
C SER A 14 -5.04 -4.67 -9.96
N GLY A 15 -4.29 -3.96 -10.80
CA GLY A 15 -4.83 -3.39 -12.05
C GLY A 15 -5.85 -2.27 -11.85
N CYS A 16 -5.97 -1.70 -10.65
CA CYS A 16 -6.94 -0.65 -10.34
C CYS A 16 -6.52 0.75 -10.80
N LEU A 17 -5.46 0.88 -11.61
CA LEU A 17 -4.92 2.15 -12.07
C LEU A 17 -4.66 3.14 -10.91
N VAL A 18 -4.19 2.63 -9.78
CA VAL A 18 -3.87 3.44 -8.60
C VAL A 18 -2.79 4.45 -8.98
N THR A 19 -3.15 5.73 -8.89
CA THR A 19 -2.25 6.86 -9.12
C THR A 19 -1.66 7.36 -7.80
N GLU A 20 -0.71 8.28 -7.88
CA GLU A 20 -0.14 8.96 -6.70
C GLU A 20 -1.23 9.55 -5.78
N LYS A 21 -2.27 10.14 -6.38
CA LYS A 21 -3.42 10.69 -5.64
C LYS A 21 -4.20 9.61 -4.87
N GLY A 22 -4.23 8.37 -5.38
CA GLY A 22 -4.82 7.23 -4.68
C GLY A 22 -3.92 6.63 -3.60
N CYS A 23 -2.60 6.74 -3.76
CA CYS A 23 -1.63 6.23 -2.78
C CYS A 23 -1.49 7.08 -1.52
N ALA A 24 -1.66 8.40 -1.61
CA ALA A 24 -1.62 9.27 -0.42
C ALA A 24 -2.67 8.88 0.65
N PRO A 25 -3.98 8.73 0.32
CA PRO A 25 -4.97 8.28 1.29
C PRO A 25 -4.74 6.84 1.74
N LEU A 26 -4.21 5.95 0.88
CA LEU A 26 -3.79 4.61 1.30
C LEU A 26 -2.68 4.66 2.36
N ALA A 27 -1.63 5.44 2.14
CA ALA A 27 -0.53 5.59 3.09
C ALA A 27 -1.01 6.16 4.44
N SER A 28 -1.93 7.14 4.41
CA SER A 28 -2.54 7.69 5.62
C SER A 28 -3.40 6.64 6.35
N ALA A 29 -4.21 5.85 5.63
CA ALA A 29 -5.00 4.78 6.23
C ALA A 29 -4.11 3.68 6.86
N LEU A 30 -2.97 3.37 6.24
CA LEU A 30 -1.98 2.44 6.80
C LEU A 30 -1.33 2.97 8.07
N HIS A 31 -1.08 4.28 8.12
CA HIS A 31 -0.49 4.95 9.28
C HIS A 31 -1.49 5.02 10.45
N SER A 32 -2.74 5.37 10.19
CA SER A 32 -3.79 5.69 11.18
C SER A 32 -4.53 4.47 11.74
N ASN A 33 -3.84 3.35 11.99
CA ASN A 33 -4.41 2.12 12.57
C ASN A 33 -5.27 1.26 11.60
N SER A 34 -4.72 0.86 10.45
CA SER A 34 -5.21 -0.35 9.76
C SER A 34 -4.79 -1.63 10.51
N SER A 35 -5.23 -1.77 11.76
CA SER A 35 -4.72 -2.74 12.75
C SER A 35 -4.98 -4.22 12.40
N HIS A 36 -5.69 -4.47 11.30
CA HIS A 36 -6.07 -5.79 10.83
C HIS A 36 -5.54 -6.11 9.43
N LEU A 37 -5.10 -5.13 8.65
CA LEU A 37 -4.66 -5.36 7.28
C LEU A 37 -3.25 -5.98 7.29
N LYS A 38 -3.19 -7.25 6.86
CA LYS A 38 -1.97 -8.05 6.79
C LYS A 38 -1.38 -8.06 5.37
N LYS A 39 -2.23 -7.96 4.34
CA LYS A 39 -1.80 -8.10 2.95
C LYS A 39 -2.35 -6.97 2.08
N LEU A 40 -1.46 -6.30 1.36
CA LEU A 40 -1.80 -5.30 0.35
C LEU A 40 -1.19 -5.70 -0.99
N GLU A 41 -2.04 -5.91 -1.99
CA GLU A 41 -1.62 -6.22 -3.35
C GLU A 41 -1.93 -5.05 -4.29
N LEU A 42 -0.86 -4.48 -4.85
CA LEU A 42 -0.86 -3.35 -5.78
C LEU A 42 -0.21 -3.73 -7.12
N SER A 43 -0.17 -5.02 -7.45
CA SER A 43 0.30 -5.50 -8.75
C SER A 43 -0.47 -4.84 -9.90
N ASN A 44 0.13 -4.73 -11.07
CA ASN A 44 -0.43 -4.08 -12.26
C ASN A 44 -0.88 -2.62 -12.04
N ASN A 45 -0.31 -1.93 -11.06
CA ASN A 45 -0.45 -0.47 -10.93
C ASN A 45 0.85 0.20 -11.33
N ASN A 46 0.72 1.32 -12.04
CA ASN A 46 1.88 2.09 -12.51
C ASN A 46 2.42 2.99 -11.39
N LEU A 47 2.88 2.36 -10.30
CA LEU A 47 3.41 3.04 -9.11
C LEU A 47 4.85 3.47 -9.38
N LYS A 48 5.07 4.79 -9.48
CA LYS A 48 6.40 5.37 -9.58
C LYS A 48 7.14 5.30 -8.23
N ASP A 49 8.47 5.33 -8.24
CA ASP A 49 9.32 5.30 -7.04
C ASP A 49 8.92 6.26 -5.89
N PRO A 50 8.60 7.55 -6.13
CA PRO A 50 8.19 8.46 -5.04
C PRO A 50 6.88 8.02 -4.36
N VAL A 51 5.97 7.44 -5.14
CA VAL A 51 4.68 6.92 -4.64
C VAL A 51 4.89 5.68 -3.78
N PHE A 52 5.83 4.81 -4.17
CA PHE A 52 6.20 3.65 -3.37
C PHE A 52 6.84 4.05 -2.03
N LYS A 53 7.66 5.10 -2.02
CA LYS A 53 8.26 5.65 -0.80
C LYS A 53 7.20 6.13 0.20
N LEU A 54 6.15 6.80 -0.28
CA LEU A 54 5.01 7.24 0.55
C LEU A 54 4.32 6.06 1.23
N LEU A 55 3.99 5.01 0.47
CA LEU A 55 3.40 3.79 1.03
C LEU A 55 4.31 3.14 2.06
N SER A 56 5.61 3.06 1.77
CA SER A 56 6.61 2.49 2.69
C SER A 56 6.69 3.22 4.03
N VAL A 57 6.48 4.55 4.05
CA VAL A 57 6.45 5.33 5.30
C VAL A 57 5.21 4.97 6.14
N GLY A 58 4.04 4.80 5.51
CA GLY A 58 2.83 4.35 6.19
C GLY A 58 2.99 2.96 6.83
N LEU A 59 3.74 2.07 6.18
CA LEU A 59 4.04 0.72 6.68
C LEU A 59 5.01 0.69 7.86
N LYS A 60 5.86 1.71 8.00
CA LYS A 60 6.77 1.84 9.15
C LYS A 60 6.07 2.32 10.42
N SER A 61 4.78 2.60 10.37
CA SER A 61 4.01 2.93 11.57
C SER A 61 4.04 1.75 12.55
N PRO A 62 4.28 1.99 13.85
CA PRO A 62 4.28 0.93 14.87
C PRO A 62 2.91 0.25 15.03
N HIS A 63 1.86 0.85 14.47
CA HIS A 63 0.50 0.33 14.47
C HIS A 63 0.18 -0.51 13.22
N CYS A 64 1.07 -0.53 12.23
CA CYS A 64 0.89 -1.30 11.02
C CYS A 64 1.19 -2.78 11.30
N LYS A 65 0.21 -3.66 11.08
CA LYS A 65 0.37 -5.13 11.18
C LYS A 65 0.54 -5.79 9.82
N MET A 66 0.98 -5.03 8.83
CA MET A 66 1.12 -5.55 7.47
C MET A 66 2.29 -6.52 7.38
N GLU A 67 2.02 -7.71 6.89
CA GLU A 67 2.98 -8.79 6.69
C GLU A 67 3.48 -8.82 5.24
N THR A 68 2.64 -8.45 4.27
CA THR A 68 2.98 -8.56 2.85
C THR A 68 2.48 -7.35 2.05
N LEU A 69 3.40 -6.72 1.33
CA LEU A 69 3.12 -5.76 0.28
C LEU A 69 3.56 -6.35 -1.06
N SER A 70 2.60 -6.67 -1.93
CA SER A 70 2.88 -7.10 -3.30
C SER A 70 2.73 -5.93 -4.26
N HIS A 71 3.77 -5.60 -5.01
CA HIS A 71 3.75 -4.65 -6.12
C HIS A 71 4.67 -5.22 -7.20
N ASN A 72 4.30 -5.10 -8.46
CA ASN A 72 5.17 -5.46 -9.57
C ASN A 72 6.01 -4.23 -9.92
N SER A 73 7.16 -4.08 -9.26
CA SER A 73 8.20 -3.20 -9.76
C SER A 73 8.71 -3.79 -11.07
N THR A 74 8.34 -3.20 -12.20
CA THR A 74 9.23 -3.29 -13.36
C THR A 74 10.51 -2.58 -12.95
N LYS A 75 11.55 -3.35 -12.64
CA LYS A 75 12.91 -2.81 -12.50
C LYS A 75 13.24 -2.07 -13.79
N THR A 76 13.05 -0.76 -13.83
CA THR A 76 13.94 0.10 -14.60
C THR A 76 15.21 0.21 -13.79
N SER A 77 16.04 -0.83 -13.90
CA SER A 77 17.46 -0.70 -13.69
C SER A 77 17.99 0.35 -14.66
N ALA A 78 17.99 1.61 -14.25
CA ALA A 78 19.00 2.55 -14.69
C ALA A 78 20.10 2.53 -13.61
N SER A 79 20.85 1.43 -13.59
CA SER A 79 22.28 1.56 -13.30
C SER A 79 22.82 2.42 -14.44
N ASN A 80 23.11 3.68 -14.16
CA ASN A 80 23.96 4.46 -15.04
C ASN A 80 24.74 5.49 -14.19
N ARG A 81 26.00 5.10 -13.94
CA ARG A 81 27.15 5.81 -13.36
C ARG A 81 27.14 6.08 -11.86
#